data_AF-A0A927V002-F1
#
_entry.id   AF-A0A927V002-F1
#
_cell.length_a   1.000
_cell.length_b   1.000
_cell.length_c   1.000
_cell.angle_alpha   90.00
_cell.angle_beta   90.00
_cell.angle_gamma   90.00
#
_symmetry.space_group_name_H-M   'P 1'
#
loop_
_entity.id
_entity.type
_entity.pdbx_description
1 polymer ?
#
loop_
_entity_poly.entity_id
_entity_poly.type
_entity_poly.pdbx_seq_one_letter_code
_entity_poly.pdbx_strand_id
1 'polypeptide(L)'
;MQYNVITGTDFDEKYLEKIMALDAIVYESEYVGVLENMVNRYRVNKKTFVCIENADTGELVGYINFFPTTDELYDSITNTSPVIRDDDIAPHEIAEYNNEANHLFILSIAINPAYQSDKEAVITLGNGWIDYLCRLQNEYNYPITDITATAVSHSGMKFLRNYMFIQTRKLTDGNIVYICKEKFLEKLLKKDLYFKSYKDDIYLLYPFADNPNNQKADALFNEKKHLMETGQIPDIPMALLEGINDCLNYECKSAVASDLETVYLDEFRLLHTTDDYAPAGEEIVVGEESAYAIITTHKPTRMYVLTLLIPNCEFSTTQVEDQMSYDYMKIADPKNPGCYIEIHEYMKRTYGLLECGDGKCLLCMSNKPKNHNEFQNIMAAEVYNSMHIDYRIHSKMVEEWCTTNYAQYDYYEVYLSDTVIAFILNDFLEDIFDRIAITATYAFIAELIMFQNTALAKTNIKISNVLANDNDISHEEILNLYHDFGKTVHFWEIKNYKYTGTQAEAACITKAFGNEELKQIYYEHQEFLDHIVELKAAQIESRNGNVINVVATFLAIIQIQSFIVEPLAAFYKNMGIEVIYADQTFNTLLVCGSLTFLLVWYILRRKKKRIHKRNISKR
;
A
#
# COMPACT_ATOMS: atom_id res chain seq x y z
N MET A 1 21.58 -18.19 -29.23
CA MET A 1 21.92 -18.26 -30.68
C MET A 1 22.46 -16.89 -31.11
N GLN A 2 22.97 -16.72 -32.32
CA GLN A 2 23.32 -15.40 -32.86
C GLN A 2 22.25 -14.93 -33.85
N TYR A 3 21.96 -13.63 -33.85
CA TYR A 3 20.89 -13.03 -34.65
C TYR A 3 21.41 -11.81 -35.42
N ASN A 4 21.01 -11.69 -36.68
CA ASN A 4 21.30 -10.54 -37.53
C ASN A 4 20.09 -9.60 -37.57
N VAL A 5 20.31 -8.31 -37.37
CA VAL A 5 19.25 -7.29 -37.51
C VAL A 5 19.20 -6.80 -38.96
N ILE A 6 18.01 -6.78 -39.54
CA ILE A 6 17.73 -6.34 -40.91
C ILE A 6 16.64 -5.27 -40.86
N THR A 7 16.77 -4.20 -41.65
CA THR A 7 15.77 -3.13 -41.71
C THR A 7 15.01 -3.15 -43.02
N GLY A 8 13.85 -2.50 -43.07
CA GLY A 8 13.02 -2.44 -44.29
C GLY A 8 13.71 -1.82 -45.50
N THR A 9 14.81 -1.08 -45.31
CA THR A 9 15.64 -0.56 -46.40
C THR A 9 16.62 -1.58 -46.98
N ASP A 10 16.82 -2.72 -46.31
CA ASP A 10 17.80 -3.74 -46.68
C ASP A 10 17.21 -4.86 -47.57
N PHE A 11 15.88 -4.90 -47.73
CA PHE A 11 15.18 -5.92 -48.52
C PHE A 11 14.17 -5.34 -49.53
N ASP A 12 13.58 -6.21 -50.36
CA ASP A 12 12.58 -5.85 -51.38
C ASP A 12 11.18 -6.41 -51.05
N GLU A 13 10.21 -6.14 -51.92
CA GLU A 13 8.81 -6.58 -51.72
C GLU A 13 8.65 -8.09 -51.58
N LYS A 14 9.56 -8.90 -52.14
CA LYS A 14 9.48 -10.37 -52.03
C LYS A 14 9.78 -10.84 -50.61
N TYR A 15 10.57 -10.08 -49.85
CA TYR A 15 10.85 -10.41 -48.47
C TYR A 15 9.59 -10.34 -47.60
N LEU A 16 8.59 -9.54 -47.98
CA LEU A 16 7.31 -9.45 -47.27
C LEU A 16 6.52 -10.77 -47.30
N GLU A 17 6.77 -11.67 -48.26
CA GLU A 17 6.20 -13.02 -48.26
C GLU A 17 6.69 -13.84 -47.05
N LYS A 18 7.95 -13.65 -46.62
CA LYS A 18 8.47 -14.29 -45.41
C LYS A 18 7.80 -13.73 -44.14
N ILE A 19 7.58 -12.41 -44.11
CA ILE A 19 6.92 -11.73 -42.99
C ILE A 19 5.48 -12.23 -42.87
N MET A 20 4.75 -12.28 -43.98
CA MET A 20 3.37 -12.80 -44.02
C MET A 20 3.29 -14.28 -43.61
N ALA A 21 4.28 -15.09 -44.01
CA ALA A 21 4.34 -16.48 -43.55
C ALA A 21 4.55 -16.59 -42.04
N LEU A 22 5.29 -15.66 -41.43
CA LEU A 22 5.46 -15.60 -39.98
C LEU A 22 4.19 -15.11 -39.27
N ASP A 23 3.46 -14.15 -39.83
CA ASP A 23 2.16 -13.69 -39.30
C ASP A 23 1.17 -14.86 -39.16
N ALA A 24 1.08 -15.70 -40.18
CA ALA A 24 0.22 -16.88 -40.18
C ALA A 24 0.62 -17.95 -39.13
N ILE A 25 1.83 -17.88 -38.60
CA ILE A 25 2.32 -18.77 -37.53
C ILE A 25 2.03 -18.17 -36.14
N VAL A 26 2.14 -16.84 -36.01
CA VAL A 26 2.11 -16.14 -34.72
C VAL A 26 0.70 -15.70 -34.33
N TYR A 27 -0.09 -15.21 -35.29
CA TYR A 27 -1.39 -14.60 -35.03
C TYR A 27 -2.54 -15.57 -35.28
N GLU A 28 -3.66 -15.33 -34.58
CA GLU A 28 -4.94 -15.96 -34.91
C GLU A 28 -5.41 -15.48 -36.29
N SER A 29 -6.17 -16.32 -37.00
CA SER A 29 -6.53 -16.07 -38.39
C SER A 29 -7.26 -14.74 -38.64
N GLU A 30 -7.91 -14.19 -37.62
CA GLU A 30 -8.58 -12.88 -37.71
C GLU A 30 -7.63 -11.68 -37.69
N TYR A 31 -6.42 -11.83 -37.14
CA TYR A 31 -5.39 -10.78 -37.09
C TYR A 31 -4.32 -10.93 -38.18
N VAL A 32 -4.42 -11.97 -39.02
CA VAL A 32 -3.52 -12.14 -40.17
C VAL A 32 -3.97 -11.20 -41.29
N GLY A 33 -3.17 -10.18 -41.56
CA GLY A 33 -3.43 -9.19 -42.61
C GLY A 33 -3.29 -9.73 -44.03
N VAL A 34 -3.54 -8.87 -45.02
CA VAL A 34 -3.42 -9.21 -46.44
C VAL A 34 -2.07 -8.74 -47.00
N LEU A 35 -1.34 -9.62 -47.70
CA LEU A 35 -0.03 -9.30 -48.29
C LEU A 35 -0.07 -8.08 -49.21
N GLU A 36 -1.12 -7.93 -50.00
CA GLU A 36 -1.29 -6.77 -50.89
C GLU A 36 -1.34 -5.45 -50.11
N ASN A 37 -2.04 -5.42 -48.98
CA ASN A 37 -2.12 -4.24 -48.11
C ASN A 37 -0.75 -3.93 -47.49
N MET A 38 -0.02 -4.96 -47.00
CA MET A 38 1.35 -4.80 -46.49
C MET A 38 2.31 -4.25 -47.56
N VAL A 39 2.26 -4.79 -48.78
CA VAL A 39 3.07 -4.32 -49.92
C VAL A 39 2.75 -2.86 -50.26
N ASN A 40 1.47 -2.50 -50.29
CA ASN A 40 1.05 -1.13 -50.59
C ASN A 40 1.54 -0.13 -49.53
N ARG A 41 1.49 -0.49 -48.25
CA ARG A 41 2.08 0.33 -47.16
C ARG A 41 3.60 0.43 -47.27
N TYR A 42 4.29 -0.68 -47.55
CA TYR A 42 5.74 -0.71 -47.72
C TYR A 42 6.24 0.14 -48.90
N ARG A 43 5.47 0.25 -49.98
CA ARG A 43 5.79 1.11 -51.13
C ARG A 43 5.77 2.60 -50.80
N VAL A 44 4.92 3.02 -49.87
CA VAL A 44 4.88 4.40 -49.39
C VAL A 44 6.14 4.72 -48.61
N ASN A 45 6.50 3.84 -47.67
CA ASN A 45 7.67 4.04 -46.84
C ASN A 45 8.36 2.72 -46.51
N LYS A 46 9.63 2.60 -46.94
CA LYS A 46 10.47 1.42 -46.68
C LYS A 46 11.10 1.41 -45.29
N LYS A 47 11.09 2.52 -44.55
CA LYS A 47 11.70 2.65 -43.22
C LYS A 47 10.76 2.14 -42.11
N THR A 48 10.05 1.06 -42.39
CA THR A 48 8.88 0.62 -41.60
C THR A 48 9.05 -0.74 -40.95
N PHE A 49 10.19 -1.40 -41.17
CA PHE A 49 10.46 -2.72 -40.62
C PHE A 49 11.81 -2.78 -39.92
N VAL A 50 11.83 -3.51 -38.82
CA VAL A 50 13.03 -4.10 -38.23
C VAL A 50 12.77 -5.58 -38.04
N CYS A 51 13.64 -6.42 -38.58
CA CYS A 51 13.56 -7.86 -38.55
C CYS A 51 14.82 -8.44 -37.90
N ILE A 52 14.71 -9.64 -37.34
CA ILE A 52 15.86 -10.45 -36.96
C ILE A 52 15.83 -11.79 -37.67
N GLU A 53 16.99 -12.19 -38.20
CA GLU A 53 17.21 -13.51 -38.78
C GLU A 53 18.18 -14.31 -37.91
N ASN A 54 17.98 -15.62 -37.84
CA ASN A 54 18.96 -16.52 -37.28
C ASN A 54 20.23 -16.46 -38.13
N ALA A 55 21.37 -16.13 -37.51
CA ALA A 55 22.61 -15.86 -38.24
C ALA A 55 23.17 -17.08 -39.00
N ASP A 56 22.86 -18.29 -38.54
CA ASP A 56 23.36 -19.53 -39.15
C ASP A 56 22.46 -20.02 -40.29
N THR A 57 21.14 -19.84 -40.18
CA THR A 57 20.15 -20.40 -41.12
C THR A 57 19.53 -19.39 -42.07
N GLY A 58 19.59 -18.09 -41.75
CA GLY A 58 18.86 -17.04 -42.47
C GLY A 58 17.33 -17.12 -42.33
N GLU A 59 16.85 -17.91 -41.36
CA GLU A 59 15.43 -18.00 -41.04
C GLU A 59 14.95 -16.72 -40.35
N LEU A 60 13.80 -16.19 -40.75
CA LEU A 60 13.17 -15.05 -40.10
C LEU A 60 12.65 -15.46 -38.72
N VAL A 61 13.21 -14.85 -37.68
CA VAL A 61 12.91 -15.18 -36.28
C VAL A 61 11.83 -14.25 -35.72
N GLY A 62 11.85 -12.98 -36.11
CA GLY A 62 10.87 -12.01 -35.63
C GLY A 62 11.00 -10.66 -36.32
N TYR A 63 9.98 -9.82 -36.19
CA TYR A 63 9.96 -8.48 -36.75
C TYR A 63 9.09 -7.51 -35.95
N ILE A 64 9.32 -6.21 -36.16
CA ILE A 64 8.49 -5.09 -35.73
C ILE A 64 8.18 -4.25 -36.97
N ASN A 65 6.89 -4.04 -37.25
CA ASN A 65 6.39 -3.16 -38.31
C ASN A 65 5.80 -1.89 -37.69
N PHE A 66 6.31 -0.74 -38.11
CA PHE A 66 5.90 0.55 -37.59
C PHE A 66 6.03 1.62 -38.67
N PHE A 67 5.28 2.72 -38.56
CA PHE A 67 5.36 3.81 -39.53
C PHE A 67 4.89 5.14 -38.93
N PRO A 68 5.32 6.28 -39.48
CA PRO A 68 4.74 7.58 -39.14
C PRO A 68 3.30 7.66 -39.67
N THR A 69 2.42 8.24 -38.86
CA THR A 69 0.99 8.39 -39.11
C THR A 69 0.65 9.83 -39.50
N THR A 70 -0.44 10.03 -40.25
CA THR A 70 -1.03 11.37 -40.34
C THR A 70 -1.70 11.75 -39.02
N ASP A 71 -1.93 13.04 -38.80
CA ASP A 71 -2.63 13.54 -37.61
C ASP A 71 -4.02 12.91 -37.45
N GLU A 72 -4.73 12.66 -38.57
CA GLU A 72 -6.04 12.00 -38.56
C GLU A 72 -5.96 10.54 -38.10
N LEU A 73 -4.95 9.79 -38.56
CA LEU A 73 -4.76 8.40 -38.13
C LEU A 73 -4.31 8.35 -36.66
N TYR A 74 -3.43 9.26 -36.23
CA TYR A 74 -3.01 9.37 -34.84
C TYR A 74 -4.19 9.64 -33.91
N ASP A 75 -5.05 10.62 -34.23
CA ASP A 75 -6.27 10.90 -33.46
C ASP A 75 -7.26 9.73 -33.49
N SER A 76 -7.37 9.05 -34.64
CA SER A 76 -8.14 7.82 -34.77
C SER A 76 -7.68 6.75 -33.78
N ILE A 77 -6.38 6.49 -33.68
CA ILE A 77 -5.83 5.43 -32.81
C ILE A 77 -5.96 5.82 -31.34
N THR A 78 -5.63 7.07 -31.01
CA THR A 78 -5.50 7.52 -29.62
C THR A 78 -6.82 7.92 -28.99
N ASN A 79 -7.77 8.47 -29.76
CA ASN A 79 -8.95 9.14 -29.19
C ASN A 79 -10.28 8.62 -29.73
N THR A 80 -10.42 8.42 -31.05
CA THR A 80 -11.76 8.34 -31.66
C THR A 80 -12.19 6.95 -32.15
N SER A 81 -11.27 6.08 -32.57
CA SER A 81 -11.65 4.74 -33.08
C SER A 81 -12.21 3.86 -31.95
N PRO A 82 -13.34 3.16 -32.15
CA PRO A 82 -13.89 2.24 -31.14
C PRO A 82 -13.20 0.85 -31.15
N VAL A 83 -12.49 0.52 -32.23
CA VAL A 83 -11.83 -0.77 -32.48
C VAL A 83 -10.38 -0.55 -32.92
N ILE A 84 -9.58 -1.60 -32.90
CA ILE A 84 -8.20 -1.57 -33.40
C ILE A 84 -8.12 -1.07 -34.85
N ARG A 85 -7.08 -0.28 -35.16
CA ARG A 85 -6.67 0.06 -36.53
C ARG A 85 -5.53 -0.89 -36.91
N ASP A 86 -5.68 -1.62 -38.01
CA ASP A 86 -4.79 -2.72 -38.40
C ASP A 86 -4.54 -2.79 -39.92
N ASP A 87 -5.01 -3.84 -40.59
CA ASP A 87 -4.94 -4.01 -42.03
C ASP A 87 -5.84 -3.03 -42.79
N ASP A 88 -6.84 -2.44 -42.09
CA ASP A 88 -7.70 -1.39 -42.61
C ASP A 88 -6.98 -0.04 -42.86
N ILE A 89 -5.75 0.12 -42.37
CA ILE A 89 -4.94 1.32 -42.57
C ILE A 89 -4.51 1.43 -44.03
N ALA A 90 -5.03 2.47 -44.69
CA ALA A 90 -4.79 2.73 -46.09
C ALA A 90 -3.42 3.42 -46.33
N PRO A 91 -2.80 3.26 -47.51
CA PRO A 91 -1.49 3.85 -47.81
C PRO A 91 -1.39 5.38 -47.64
N HIS A 92 -2.49 6.10 -47.81
CA HIS A 92 -2.53 7.56 -47.68
C HIS A 92 -2.61 8.05 -46.22
N GLU A 93 -2.89 7.14 -45.27
CA GLU A 93 -2.87 7.43 -43.83
C GLU A 93 -1.46 7.25 -43.22
N ILE A 94 -0.51 6.75 -44.02
CA ILE A 94 0.91 6.70 -43.69
C ILE A 94 1.55 8.03 -44.09
N ALA A 95 2.14 8.71 -43.12
CA ALA A 95 2.86 9.96 -43.38
C ALA A 95 4.24 9.70 -43.99
N GLU A 96 4.81 10.73 -44.62
CA GLU A 96 6.25 10.76 -44.89
C GLU A 96 6.99 11.27 -43.66
N TYR A 97 8.19 10.73 -43.41
CA TYR A 97 9.05 11.27 -42.35
C TYR A 97 9.41 12.72 -42.64
N ASN A 98 9.19 13.59 -41.66
CA ASN A 98 9.53 15.01 -41.74
C ASN A 98 10.50 15.42 -40.61
N ASN A 99 11.01 16.65 -40.68
CA ASN A 99 12.00 17.18 -39.75
C ASN A 99 11.39 17.98 -38.57
N GLU A 100 10.08 18.00 -38.42
CA GLU A 100 9.36 18.74 -37.37
C GLU A 100 8.86 17.80 -36.28
N ALA A 101 7.98 16.85 -36.62
CA ALA A 101 7.36 15.92 -35.68
C ALA A 101 6.90 14.65 -36.41
N ASN A 102 7.11 13.50 -35.79
CA ASN A 102 6.66 12.21 -36.32
C ASN A 102 5.99 11.39 -35.21
N HIS A 103 4.69 11.13 -35.40
CA HIS A 103 3.88 10.24 -34.56
C HIS A 103 3.94 8.83 -35.13
N LEU A 104 4.66 7.93 -34.46
CA LEU A 104 4.81 6.55 -34.93
C LEU A 104 3.67 5.68 -34.43
N PHE A 105 3.29 4.70 -35.24
CA PHE A 105 2.41 3.62 -34.84
C PHE A 105 3.10 2.28 -35.09
N ILE A 106 3.12 1.41 -34.10
CA ILE A 106 3.52 0.01 -34.24
C ILE A 106 2.28 -0.78 -34.67
N LEU A 107 2.31 -1.23 -35.92
CA LEU A 107 1.24 -2.02 -36.50
C LEU A 107 1.30 -3.48 -36.03
N SER A 108 2.50 -4.07 -36.01
CA SER A 108 2.64 -5.48 -35.62
C SER A 108 4.03 -5.79 -35.04
N ILE A 109 4.04 -6.77 -34.13
CA ILE A 109 5.22 -7.33 -33.49
C ILE A 109 5.05 -8.84 -33.46
N ALA A 110 5.92 -9.57 -34.16
CA ALA A 110 5.85 -11.01 -34.24
C ALA A 110 7.21 -11.64 -33.93
N ILE A 111 7.19 -12.68 -33.10
CA ILE A 111 8.35 -13.55 -32.85
C ILE A 111 7.86 -14.98 -33.03
N ASN A 112 8.55 -15.73 -33.87
CA ASN A 112 8.26 -17.14 -34.13
C ASN A 112 8.19 -17.93 -32.81
N PRO A 113 7.11 -18.69 -32.53
CA PRO A 113 6.93 -19.42 -31.28
C PRO A 113 8.12 -20.31 -30.89
N ALA A 114 8.86 -20.84 -31.86
CA ALA A 114 10.07 -21.64 -31.62
C ALA A 114 11.20 -20.85 -30.92
N TYR A 115 11.15 -19.52 -30.96
CA TYR A 115 12.18 -18.62 -30.43
C TYR A 115 11.68 -17.72 -29.28
N GLN A 116 10.40 -17.78 -28.91
CA GLN A 116 9.83 -16.94 -27.85
C GLN A 116 10.45 -17.20 -26.47
N SER A 117 10.94 -18.43 -26.22
CA SER A 117 11.67 -18.77 -25.00
C SER A 117 13.15 -18.35 -25.01
N ASP A 118 13.70 -17.95 -26.17
CA ASP A 118 15.06 -17.43 -26.26
C ASP A 118 15.07 -15.94 -25.94
N LYS A 119 15.48 -15.58 -24.72
CA LYS A 119 15.60 -14.19 -24.26
C LYS A 119 16.47 -13.35 -25.19
N GLU A 120 17.50 -13.92 -25.80
CA GLU A 120 18.38 -13.20 -26.73
C GLU A 120 17.65 -12.76 -28.00
N ALA A 121 16.68 -13.55 -28.50
CA ALA A 121 15.89 -13.18 -29.67
C ALA A 121 15.04 -11.94 -29.38
N VAL A 122 14.32 -11.94 -28.25
CA VAL A 122 13.45 -10.82 -27.83
C VAL A 122 14.29 -9.55 -27.59
N ILE A 123 15.40 -9.68 -26.85
CA ILE A 123 16.30 -8.55 -26.55
C ILE A 123 16.93 -8.01 -27.83
N THR A 124 17.36 -8.88 -28.75
CA THR A 124 17.99 -8.44 -30.02
C THR A 124 16.99 -7.72 -30.91
N LEU A 125 15.76 -8.22 -31.06
CA LEU A 125 14.73 -7.56 -31.87
C LEU A 125 14.40 -6.17 -31.32
N GLY A 126 14.14 -6.06 -30.02
CA GLY A 126 13.80 -4.77 -29.41
C GLY A 126 14.98 -3.79 -29.37
N ASN A 127 16.20 -4.24 -29.08
CA ASN A 127 17.38 -3.38 -29.16
C ASN A 127 17.67 -2.92 -30.59
N GLY A 128 17.55 -3.82 -31.57
CA GLY A 128 17.70 -3.49 -32.99
C GLY A 128 16.68 -2.47 -33.46
N TRP A 129 15.45 -2.55 -32.94
CA TRP A 129 14.41 -1.56 -33.20
C TRP A 129 14.73 -0.20 -32.58
N ILE A 130 15.12 -0.15 -31.30
CA ILE A 130 15.54 1.11 -30.64
C ILE A 130 16.73 1.74 -31.36
N ASP A 131 17.73 0.94 -31.75
CA ASP A 131 18.88 1.45 -32.51
C ASP A 131 18.45 2.04 -33.86
N TYR A 132 17.43 1.45 -34.50
CA TYR A 132 16.88 2.02 -35.72
C TYR A 132 16.11 3.32 -35.48
N LEU A 133 15.30 3.42 -34.41
CA LEU A 133 14.67 4.67 -34.00
C LEU A 133 15.71 5.78 -33.74
N CYS A 134 16.78 5.45 -33.04
CA CYS A 134 17.90 6.37 -32.79
C CYS A 134 18.58 6.82 -34.09
N ARG A 135 18.72 5.94 -35.09
CA ARG A 135 19.21 6.32 -36.43
C ARG A 135 18.24 7.27 -37.14
N LEU A 136 16.93 6.99 -37.12
CA LEU A 136 15.90 7.87 -37.68
C LEU A 136 15.99 9.28 -37.07
N GLN A 137 16.13 9.37 -35.75
CA GLN A 137 16.21 10.65 -35.04
C GLN A 137 17.53 11.39 -35.27
N ASN A 138 18.66 10.70 -35.11
CA ASN A 138 19.97 11.36 -35.03
C ASN A 138 20.70 11.46 -36.39
N GLU A 139 20.54 10.45 -37.26
CA GLU A 139 21.23 10.41 -38.56
C GLU A 139 20.36 10.97 -39.68
N TYR A 140 19.06 10.64 -39.68
CA TYR A 140 18.12 11.10 -40.71
C TYR A 140 17.39 12.40 -40.33
N ASN A 141 17.57 12.90 -39.11
CA ASN A 141 16.93 14.11 -38.59
C ASN A 141 15.39 14.05 -38.65
N TYR A 142 14.82 12.90 -38.28
CA TYR A 142 13.39 12.66 -38.14
C TYR A 142 13.04 12.56 -36.64
N PRO A 143 12.70 13.68 -35.98
CA PRO A 143 12.38 13.66 -34.56
C PRO A 143 11.13 12.79 -34.31
N ILE A 144 11.25 11.86 -33.38
CA ILE A 144 10.14 11.01 -32.95
C ILE A 144 9.48 11.69 -31.75
N THR A 145 8.19 11.97 -31.87
CA THR A 145 7.44 12.71 -30.83
C THR A 145 6.79 11.75 -29.85
N ASP A 146 6.18 10.70 -30.37
CA ASP A 146 5.60 9.61 -29.62
C ASP A 146 5.48 8.35 -30.49
N ILE A 147 5.22 7.24 -29.80
CA ILE A 147 4.99 5.95 -30.42
C ILE A 147 3.71 5.38 -29.82
N THR A 148 2.77 4.99 -30.67
CA THR A 148 1.51 4.36 -30.30
C THR A 148 1.50 2.90 -30.73
N ALA A 149 0.76 2.07 -30.01
CA ALA A 149 0.57 0.66 -30.35
C ALA A 149 -0.76 0.17 -29.78
N THR A 150 -1.32 -0.88 -30.38
CA THR A 150 -2.49 -1.59 -29.82
C THR A 150 -2.11 -3.03 -29.51
N ALA A 151 -2.34 -3.48 -28.28
CA ALA A 151 -2.09 -4.87 -27.89
C ALA A 151 -3.37 -5.69 -27.95
N VAL A 152 -3.28 -6.84 -28.65
CA VAL A 152 -4.35 -7.84 -28.78
C VAL A 152 -4.04 -9.12 -27.97
N SER A 153 -2.85 -9.23 -27.38
CA SER A 153 -2.40 -10.41 -26.65
C SER A 153 -1.62 -10.03 -25.39
N HIS A 154 -1.62 -10.94 -24.40
CA HIS A 154 -0.84 -10.78 -23.15
C HIS A 154 0.65 -10.57 -23.41
N SER A 155 1.22 -11.34 -24.35
CA SER A 155 2.63 -11.19 -24.75
C SER A 155 2.92 -9.82 -25.36
N GLY A 156 1.99 -9.26 -26.14
CA GLY A 156 2.08 -7.91 -26.70
C GLY A 156 2.03 -6.83 -25.61
N MET A 157 1.10 -6.95 -24.66
CA MET A 157 1.00 -6.04 -23.50
C MET A 157 2.30 -6.05 -22.69
N LYS A 158 2.84 -7.24 -22.42
CA LYS A 158 4.12 -7.42 -21.73
C LYS A 158 5.30 -6.81 -22.48
N PHE A 159 5.35 -6.98 -23.80
CA PHE A 159 6.38 -6.33 -24.62
C PHE A 159 6.27 -4.81 -24.47
N LEU A 160 5.11 -4.22 -24.79
CA LEU A 160 4.94 -2.76 -24.76
C LEU A 160 5.29 -2.17 -23.39
N ARG A 161 4.86 -2.81 -22.29
CA ARG A 161 5.23 -2.42 -20.92
C ARG A 161 6.74 -2.39 -20.70
N ASN A 162 7.46 -3.44 -21.11
CA ASN A 162 8.92 -3.52 -20.94
C ASN A 162 9.68 -2.47 -21.77
N TYR A 163 9.03 -1.92 -22.81
CA TYR A 163 9.58 -0.88 -23.68
C TYR A 163 8.97 0.51 -23.39
N MET A 164 8.57 0.75 -22.14
CA MET A 164 8.15 2.07 -21.61
C MET A 164 6.83 2.60 -22.17
N PHE A 165 5.97 1.73 -22.70
CA PHE A 165 4.62 2.16 -23.08
C PHE A 165 3.67 2.10 -21.90
N ILE A 166 2.79 3.10 -21.79
CA ILE A 166 1.73 3.19 -20.79
C ILE A 166 0.36 2.98 -21.44
N GLN A 167 -0.58 2.40 -20.70
CA GLN A 167 -1.94 2.20 -21.16
C GLN A 167 -2.70 3.53 -21.15
N THR A 168 -3.37 3.86 -22.26
CA THR A 168 -4.15 5.11 -22.38
C THR A 168 -5.65 4.87 -22.43
N ARG A 169 -6.09 3.81 -23.13
CA ARG A 169 -7.51 3.48 -23.22
C ARG A 169 -7.74 2.02 -23.56
N LYS A 170 -8.89 1.50 -23.12
CA LYS A 170 -9.44 0.21 -23.53
C LYS A 170 -10.52 0.41 -24.58
N LEU A 171 -10.43 -0.33 -25.67
CA LEU A 171 -11.33 -0.28 -26.82
C LEU A 171 -12.58 -1.15 -26.59
N THR A 172 -13.58 -0.98 -27.45
CA THR A 172 -14.87 -1.70 -27.31
C THR A 172 -14.78 -3.18 -27.60
N ASP A 173 -13.77 -3.59 -28.37
CA ASP A 173 -13.40 -4.98 -28.65
C ASP A 173 -12.53 -5.61 -27.54
N GLY A 174 -12.19 -4.85 -26.49
CA GLY A 174 -11.38 -5.28 -25.37
C GLY A 174 -9.88 -5.04 -25.53
N ASN A 175 -9.43 -4.63 -26.72
CA ASN A 175 -8.02 -4.31 -27.00
C ASN A 175 -7.56 -3.06 -26.25
N ILE A 176 -6.26 -2.95 -26.01
CA ILE A 176 -5.69 -1.85 -25.20
C ILE A 176 -4.73 -1.02 -26.05
N VAL A 177 -4.95 0.29 -26.04
CA VAL A 177 -4.07 1.27 -26.69
C VAL A 177 -2.99 1.71 -25.71
N TYR A 178 -1.78 1.78 -26.23
CA TYR A 178 -0.57 2.13 -25.51
C TYR A 178 0.11 3.32 -26.18
N ILE A 179 0.75 4.18 -25.38
CA ILE A 179 1.59 5.28 -25.87
C ILE A 179 2.93 5.32 -25.13
N CYS A 180 3.99 5.67 -25.85
CA CYS A 180 5.30 6.00 -25.31
C CYS A 180 5.66 7.42 -25.78
N LYS A 181 5.74 8.37 -24.85
CA LYS A 181 5.98 9.79 -25.11
C LYS A 181 6.79 10.44 -24.00
N GLU A 182 7.30 11.64 -24.25
CA GLU A 182 7.97 12.47 -23.22
C GLU A 182 9.09 11.68 -22.51
N LYS A 183 9.13 11.69 -21.16
CA LYS A 183 10.16 10.99 -20.36
C LYS A 183 10.25 9.49 -20.66
N PHE A 184 9.13 8.84 -21.00
CA PHE A 184 9.11 7.42 -21.34
C PHE A 184 9.84 7.15 -22.65
N LEU A 185 9.59 7.99 -23.66
CA LEU A 185 10.29 7.93 -24.94
C LEU A 185 11.79 8.23 -24.77
N GLU A 186 12.15 9.18 -23.91
CA GLU A 186 13.55 9.46 -23.60
C GLU A 186 14.26 8.24 -23.00
N LYS A 187 13.63 7.53 -22.05
CA LYS A 187 14.19 6.30 -21.47
C LYS A 187 14.27 5.17 -22.49
N LEU A 188 13.24 4.98 -23.33
CA LEU A 188 13.24 4.00 -24.41
C LEU A 188 14.43 4.23 -25.36
N LEU A 189 14.62 5.46 -25.85
CA LEU A 189 15.71 5.79 -26.78
C LEU A 189 17.10 5.68 -26.13
N LYS A 190 17.21 5.83 -24.81
CA LYS A 190 18.44 5.58 -24.04
C LYS A 190 18.68 4.11 -23.72
N LYS A 191 17.74 3.21 -24.05
CA LYS A 191 17.72 1.80 -23.63
C LYS A 191 17.74 1.63 -22.10
N ASP A 192 17.19 2.59 -21.38
CA ASP A 192 17.00 2.53 -19.93
C ASP A 192 15.72 1.76 -19.60
N LEU A 193 15.78 0.45 -19.83
CA LEU A 193 14.63 -0.47 -19.75
C LEU A 193 14.75 -1.39 -18.55
N TYR A 194 13.60 -1.73 -17.97
CA TYR A 194 13.51 -2.70 -16.88
C TYR A 194 13.10 -4.08 -17.40
N PHE A 195 13.92 -5.10 -17.09
CA PHE A 195 13.59 -6.50 -17.33
C PHE A 195 13.79 -7.31 -16.04
N LYS A 196 12.68 -7.79 -15.48
CA LYS A 196 12.69 -8.60 -14.25
C LYS A 196 13.54 -9.86 -14.44
N SER A 197 14.48 -10.06 -13.51
CA SER A 197 15.51 -11.10 -13.62
C SER A 197 15.27 -12.35 -12.77
N TYR A 198 14.18 -12.34 -12.01
CA TYR A 198 13.73 -13.37 -11.07
C TYR A 198 12.21 -13.56 -11.19
N LYS A 199 11.69 -14.65 -10.60
CA LYS A 199 10.26 -14.85 -10.33
C LYS A 199 10.03 -14.61 -8.84
N ASP A 200 8.83 -14.16 -8.48
CA ASP A 200 8.44 -14.02 -7.09
C ASP A 200 6.92 -14.07 -6.88
N ASP A 201 6.52 -14.59 -5.72
CA ASP A 201 5.19 -14.36 -5.18
C ASP A 201 5.26 -13.25 -4.13
N ILE A 202 4.33 -12.30 -4.19
CA ILE A 202 4.30 -11.15 -3.29
C ILE A 202 3.12 -11.31 -2.34
N TYR A 203 3.40 -11.23 -1.04
CA TYR A 203 2.41 -11.19 0.03
C TYR A 203 2.43 -9.78 0.63
N LEU A 204 1.36 -9.01 0.45
CA LEU A 204 1.21 -7.69 1.06
C LEU A 204 0.33 -7.81 2.30
N LEU A 205 0.85 -7.43 3.46
CA LEU A 205 0.17 -7.52 4.74
C LEU A 205 -0.22 -6.13 5.23
N TYR A 206 -1.52 -5.89 5.39
CA TYR A 206 -2.07 -4.61 5.85
C TYR A 206 -2.75 -4.74 7.21
N PRO A 207 -2.36 -3.94 8.20
CA PRO A 207 -2.98 -3.96 9.51
C PRO A 207 -4.23 -3.07 9.54
N PHE A 208 -5.31 -3.62 10.07
CA PHE A 208 -6.59 -2.95 10.22
C PHE A 208 -7.16 -3.15 11.64
N ALA A 209 -8.00 -2.22 12.05
CA ALA A 209 -8.83 -2.34 13.24
C ALA A 209 -10.22 -1.80 12.94
N ASP A 210 -11.20 -2.12 13.78
CA ASP A 210 -12.52 -1.50 13.67
C ASP A 210 -12.95 -0.83 14.98
N ASN A 211 -14.13 -0.20 14.90
CA ASN A 211 -14.83 0.32 16.05
C ASN A 211 -15.68 -0.79 16.71
N PRO A 212 -15.79 -0.86 18.05
CA PRO A 212 -16.70 -1.77 18.74
C PRO A 212 -18.14 -1.78 18.24
N ASN A 213 -18.62 -0.67 17.66
CA ASN A 213 -19.97 -0.54 17.10
C ASN A 213 -20.08 -1.00 15.63
N ASN A 214 -18.99 -1.46 15.01
CA ASN A 214 -18.99 -1.89 13.62
C ASN A 214 -19.61 -3.30 13.48
N GLN A 215 -20.83 -3.36 12.95
CA GLN A 215 -21.51 -4.63 12.66
C GLN A 215 -21.17 -5.20 11.28
N LYS A 216 -20.53 -4.42 10.39
CA LYS A 216 -20.22 -4.86 9.02
C LYS A 216 -19.15 -5.94 8.99
N ALA A 217 -18.12 -5.83 9.82
CA ALA A 217 -17.05 -6.82 9.90
C ALA A 217 -17.57 -8.18 10.41
N ASP A 218 -18.44 -8.17 11.43
CA ASP A 218 -19.05 -9.41 11.93
C ASP A 218 -19.93 -10.08 10.85
N ALA A 219 -20.72 -9.30 10.10
CA ALA A 219 -21.52 -9.80 8.99
C ALA A 219 -20.65 -10.41 7.88
N LEU A 220 -19.55 -9.74 7.52
CA LEU A 220 -18.57 -10.21 6.53
C LEU A 220 -18.05 -11.61 6.88
N PHE A 221 -17.53 -11.79 8.10
CA PHE A 221 -16.93 -13.06 8.50
C PHE A 221 -17.95 -14.20 8.49
N ASN A 222 -19.20 -13.95 8.88
CA ASN A 222 -20.26 -14.94 8.82
C ASN A 222 -20.62 -15.33 7.38
N GLU A 223 -20.73 -14.35 6.48
CA GLU A 223 -20.99 -14.58 5.06
C GLU A 223 -19.86 -15.36 4.40
N LYS A 224 -18.61 -14.92 4.59
CA LYS A 224 -17.45 -15.54 3.95
C LYS A 224 -17.25 -16.96 4.46
N LYS A 225 -17.40 -17.23 5.75
CA LYS A 225 -17.36 -18.61 6.30
C LYS A 225 -18.36 -19.54 5.62
N HIS A 226 -19.59 -19.08 5.42
CA HIS A 226 -20.59 -19.88 4.72
C HIS A 226 -20.14 -20.18 3.28
N LEU A 227 -19.55 -19.23 2.56
CA LEU A 227 -18.99 -19.46 1.22
C LEU A 227 -17.88 -20.52 1.25
N MET A 228 -17.02 -20.50 2.27
CA MET A 228 -15.97 -21.51 2.45
C MET A 228 -16.55 -22.91 2.64
N GLU A 229 -17.57 -23.04 3.50
CA GLU A 229 -18.25 -24.31 3.77
C GLU A 229 -18.94 -24.88 2.51
N THR A 230 -19.37 -24.00 1.59
CA THR A 230 -19.97 -24.41 0.31
C THR A 230 -18.95 -24.71 -0.79
N GLY A 231 -17.65 -24.56 -0.54
CA GLY A 231 -16.58 -24.87 -1.49
C GLY A 231 -16.49 -23.93 -2.70
N GLN A 232 -16.96 -22.68 -2.57
CA GLN A 232 -16.99 -21.70 -3.67
C GLN A 232 -15.75 -20.78 -3.69
N ILE A 233 -14.60 -21.24 -3.19
CA ILE A 233 -13.35 -20.46 -3.15
C ILE A 233 -12.39 -20.98 -4.23
N PRO A 234 -11.62 -20.11 -4.91
CA PRO A 234 -10.54 -20.55 -5.79
C PRO A 234 -9.45 -21.36 -5.07
N ASP A 235 -8.77 -22.24 -5.81
CA ASP A 235 -7.81 -23.20 -5.23
C ASP A 235 -6.61 -22.53 -4.55
N ILE A 236 -6.06 -21.46 -5.13
CA ILE A 236 -4.88 -20.74 -4.60
C ILE A 236 -5.13 -20.15 -3.20
N PRO A 237 -6.16 -19.29 -2.98
CA PRO A 237 -6.47 -18.81 -1.64
C PRO A 237 -6.89 -19.93 -0.68
N MET A 238 -7.51 -21.02 -1.16
CA MET A 238 -7.77 -22.18 -0.32
C MET A 238 -6.48 -22.81 0.20
N ALA A 239 -5.49 -23.05 -0.66
CA ALA A 239 -4.20 -23.59 -0.25
C ALA A 239 -3.47 -22.69 0.76
N LEU A 240 -3.54 -21.37 0.58
CA LEU A 240 -2.99 -20.42 1.54
C LEU A 240 -3.71 -20.49 2.90
N LEU A 241 -5.04 -20.55 2.89
CA LEU A 241 -5.85 -20.71 4.10
C LEU A 241 -5.53 -22.01 4.84
N GLU A 242 -5.44 -23.13 4.12
CA GLU A 242 -5.08 -24.43 4.70
C GLU A 242 -3.67 -24.39 5.28
N GLY A 243 -2.69 -23.83 4.56
CA GLY A 243 -1.32 -23.66 5.04
C GLY A 243 -1.24 -22.83 6.33
N ILE A 244 -1.91 -21.68 6.38
CA ILE A 244 -1.94 -20.83 7.58
C ILE A 244 -2.65 -21.54 8.74
N ASN A 245 -3.77 -22.21 8.49
CA ASN A 245 -4.50 -22.96 9.51
C ASN A 245 -3.71 -24.16 10.05
N ASP A 246 -2.96 -24.84 9.20
CA ASP A 246 -2.05 -25.90 9.61
C ASP A 246 -0.94 -25.33 10.49
N CYS A 247 -0.32 -24.21 10.12
CA CYS A 247 0.64 -23.51 10.98
C CYS A 247 0.01 -23.12 12.34
N LEU A 248 -1.21 -22.59 12.36
CA LEU A 248 -1.94 -22.29 13.61
C LEU A 248 -2.07 -23.51 14.53
N ASN A 249 -2.41 -24.68 13.97
CA ASN A 249 -2.63 -25.91 14.72
C ASN A 249 -1.31 -26.58 15.15
N TYR A 250 -0.32 -26.61 14.27
CA TYR A 250 0.94 -27.34 14.46
C TYR A 250 2.03 -26.49 15.12
N GLU A 251 2.19 -25.21 14.74
CA GLU A 251 3.25 -24.32 15.21
C GLU A 251 2.86 -23.52 16.45
N CYS A 252 1.57 -23.18 16.64
CA CYS A 252 1.12 -22.30 17.72
C CYS A 252 0.50 -23.04 18.92
N LYS A 253 0.60 -22.44 20.12
CA LYS A 253 -0.14 -22.89 21.31
C LYS A 253 -1.63 -22.57 21.17
N SER A 254 -2.47 -23.45 21.70
CA SER A 254 -3.92 -23.46 21.49
C SER A 254 -4.66 -22.18 21.88
N ALA A 255 -4.13 -21.40 22.82
CA ALA A 255 -4.83 -20.20 23.33
C ALA A 255 -4.83 -19.03 22.33
N VAL A 256 -3.79 -18.88 21.52
CA VAL A 256 -3.74 -17.83 20.48
C VAL A 256 -4.47 -18.31 19.22
N ALA A 257 -4.28 -19.58 18.88
CA ALA A 257 -4.92 -20.19 17.71
C ALA A 257 -6.45 -20.24 17.83
N SER A 258 -7.02 -20.35 19.03
CA SER A 258 -8.49 -20.41 19.20
C SER A 258 -9.21 -19.10 18.93
N ASP A 259 -8.52 -17.97 19.04
CA ASP A 259 -9.11 -16.64 18.94
C ASP A 259 -8.88 -15.98 17.57
N LEU A 260 -8.10 -16.66 16.72
CA LEU A 260 -7.82 -16.27 15.35
C LEU A 260 -8.78 -16.95 14.38
N GLU A 261 -9.28 -16.18 13.43
CA GLU A 261 -10.09 -16.70 12.33
C GLU A 261 -9.63 -16.08 11.02
N THR A 262 -9.43 -16.90 10.00
CA THR A 262 -9.05 -16.45 8.66
C THR A 262 -10.12 -16.83 7.65
N VAL A 263 -10.46 -15.90 6.77
CA VAL A 263 -11.42 -16.13 5.67
C VAL A 263 -10.88 -15.59 4.35
N TYR A 264 -11.30 -16.20 3.24
CA TYR A 264 -11.11 -15.62 1.92
C TYR A 264 -12.04 -14.42 1.76
N LEU A 265 -11.49 -13.31 1.28
CA LEU A 265 -12.22 -12.07 1.07
C LEU A 265 -12.72 -11.97 -0.37
N ASP A 266 -11.81 -11.85 -1.33
CA ASP A 266 -12.13 -11.73 -2.76
C ASP A 266 -10.88 -11.85 -3.64
N GLU A 267 -11.07 -11.86 -4.96
CA GLU A 267 -10.02 -11.59 -5.93
C GLU A 267 -10.08 -10.11 -6.33
N PHE A 268 -9.00 -9.38 -6.07
CA PHE A 268 -8.86 -7.99 -6.47
C PHE A 268 -8.03 -7.85 -7.73
N ARG A 269 -8.44 -6.95 -8.62
CA ARG A 269 -7.62 -6.49 -9.74
C ARG A 269 -6.80 -5.30 -9.27
N LEU A 270 -5.56 -5.55 -8.86
CA LEU A 270 -4.62 -4.52 -8.40
C LEU A 270 -4.14 -3.70 -9.60
N LEU A 271 -4.08 -2.38 -9.41
CA LEU A 271 -3.50 -1.44 -10.35
C LEU A 271 -1.98 -1.34 -10.14
N HIS A 272 -1.21 -1.52 -11.21
CA HIS A 272 0.21 -1.19 -11.25
C HIS A 272 0.41 0.15 -11.94
N THR A 273 1.15 1.05 -11.30
CA THR A 273 1.50 2.38 -11.82
C THR A 273 3.02 2.55 -11.88
N THR A 274 3.47 3.70 -12.37
CA THR A 274 4.84 4.18 -12.12
C THR A 274 4.92 4.85 -10.75
N ASP A 275 6.11 5.30 -10.37
CA ASP A 275 6.38 6.18 -9.21
C ASP A 275 5.94 7.64 -9.43
N ASP A 276 5.02 7.87 -10.38
CA ASP A 276 4.41 9.17 -10.64
C ASP A 276 2.95 9.10 -10.21
N TYR A 277 2.75 9.33 -8.91
CA TYR A 277 1.45 9.21 -8.26
C TYR A 277 0.57 10.42 -8.59
N ALA A 278 -0.18 10.27 -9.67
CA ALA A 278 -1.15 11.26 -10.13
C ALA A 278 -2.37 11.35 -9.19
N PRO A 279 -3.11 12.48 -9.22
CA PRO A 279 -4.41 12.58 -8.57
C PRO A 279 -5.40 11.50 -9.04
N ALA A 280 -6.44 11.26 -8.24
CA ALA A 280 -7.48 10.29 -8.58
C ALA A 280 -8.14 10.63 -9.93
N GLY A 281 -8.18 9.65 -10.84
CA GLY A 281 -8.71 9.79 -12.21
C GLY A 281 -7.67 10.16 -13.28
N GLU A 282 -6.42 10.39 -12.88
CA GLU A 282 -5.30 10.68 -13.79
C GLU A 282 -4.19 9.62 -13.69
N GLU A 283 -4.53 8.42 -13.21
CA GLU A 283 -3.56 7.34 -12.97
C GLU A 283 -2.79 6.94 -14.24
N ILE A 284 -1.46 6.90 -14.14
CA ILE A 284 -0.60 6.31 -15.18
C ILE A 284 -0.65 4.79 -15.05
N VAL A 285 -1.55 4.17 -15.81
CA VAL A 285 -1.76 2.72 -15.79
C VAL A 285 -0.63 2.02 -16.54
N VAL A 286 0.15 1.22 -15.81
CA VAL A 286 1.15 0.30 -16.38
C VAL A 286 0.50 -1.06 -16.68
N GLY A 287 -0.45 -1.48 -15.84
CA GLY A 287 -1.26 -2.66 -16.06
C GLY A 287 -2.06 -3.05 -14.82
N GLU A 288 -2.72 -4.20 -14.90
CA GLU A 288 -3.50 -4.76 -13.79
C GLU A 288 -3.15 -6.23 -13.58
N GLU A 289 -3.06 -6.66 -12.32
CA GLU A 289 -2.81 -8.06 -11.94
C GLU A 289 -3.85 -8.54 -10.92
N SER A 290 -4.14 -9.84 -10.94
CA SER A 290 -5.04 -10.45 -9.96
C SER A 290 -4.30 -10.70 -8.65
N ALA A 291 -4.91 -10.32 -7.54
CA ALA A 291 -4.44 -10.57 -6.19
C ALA A 291 -5.53 -11.24 -5.36
N TYR A 292 -5.18 -12.35 -4.71
CA TYR A 292 -6.09 -13.07 -3.85
C TYR A 292 -6.03 -12.51 -2.44
N ALA A 293 -7.16 -12.05 -1.92
CA ALA A 293 -7.25 -11.43 -0.60
C ALA A 293 -7.77 -12.43 0.43
N ILE A 294 -7.03 -12.63 1.52
CA ILE A 294 -7.52 -13.28 2.74
C ILE A 294 -7.45 -12.27 3.89
N ILE A 295 -8.28 -12.47 4.91
CA ILE A 295 -8.28 -11.62 6.10
C ILE A 295 -8.30 -12.47 7.36
N THR A 296 -7.30 -12.28 8.21
CA THR A 296 -7.19 -12.90 9.53
C THR A 296 -7.68 -11.90 10.57
N THR A 297 -8.54 -12.32 11.50
CA THR A 297 -9.01 -11.50 12.62
C THR A 297 -8.65 -12.10 13.96
N HIS A 298 -8.32 -11.24 14.93
CA HIS A 298 -8.38 -11.58 16.33
C HIS A 298 -9.59 -10.92 16.97
N LYS A 299 -10.64 -11.73 17.19
CA LYS A 299 -11.96 -11.24 17.64
C LYS A 299 -11.92 -10.45 18.96
N PRO A 300 -11.21 -10.90 20.01
CA PRO A 300 -11.23 -10.19 21.31
C PRO A 300 -10.68 -8.76 21.24
N THR A 301 -9.72 -8.50 20.35
CA THR A 301 -9.09 -7.18 20.18
C THR A 301 -9.67 -6.40 19.02
N ARG A 302 -10.48 -7.03 18.16
CA ARG A 302 -11.02 -6.47 16.92
C ARG A 302 -9.93 -5.85 16.05
N MET A 303 -8.89 -6.65 15.83
CA MET A 303 -7.78 -6.36 14.93
C MET A 303 -7.87 -7.32 13.75
N TYR A 304 -7.38 -6.88 12.61
CA TYR A 304 -7.43 -7.61 11.36
C TYR A 304 -6.11 -7.44 10.61
N VAL A 305 -5.68 -8.48 9.92
CA VAL A 305 -4.58 -8.43 8.97
C VAL A 305 -5.14 -8.88 7.63
N LEU A 306 -5.11 -7.99 6.64
CA LEU A 306 -5.44 -8.30 5.25
C LEU A 306 -4.15 -8.75 4.57
N THR A 307 -4.14 -9.97 4.03
CA THR A 307 -3.02 -10.51 3.26
C THR A 307 -3.45 -10.61 1.80
N LEU A 308 -2.76 -9.88 0.92
CA LEU A 308 -2.93 -9.98 -0.53
C LEU A 308 -1.81 -10.83 -1.12
N LEU A 309 -2.16 -11.92 -1.78
CA LEU A 309 -1.23 -12.78 -2.51
C LEU A 309 -1.27 -12.47 -4.01
N ILE A 310 -0.14 -12.04 -4.57
CA ILE A 310 0.11 -11.86 -6.00
C ILE A 310 1.06 -12.99 -6.44
N PRO A 311 0.55 -14.07 -7.05
CA PRO A 311 1.39 -15.20 -7.45
C PRO A 311 2.17 -14.87 -8.73
N ASN A 312 3.47 -15.18 -8.74
CA ASN A 312 4.37 -15.00 -9.88
C ASN A 312 4.23 -13.62 -10.54
N CYS A 313 4.37 -12.56 -9.75
CA CYS A 313 4.15 -11.16 -10.15
C CYS A 313 4.94 -10.81 -11.40
N GLU A 314 4.25 -10.35 -12.45
CA GLU A 314 4.90 -9.98 -13.71
C GLU A 314 5.51 -8.57 -13.72
N PHE A 315 5.15 -7.76 -12.73
CA PHE A 315 5.55 -6.36 -12.61
C PHE A 315 6.80 -6.21 -11.73
N SER A 316 7.39 -5.01 -11.73
CA SER A 316 8.54 -4.71 -10.87
C SER A 316 8.14 -4.85 -9.40
N THR A 317 8.85 -5.71 -8.66
CA THR A 317 8.61 -5.92 -7.23
C THR A 317 8.81 -4.63 -6.45
N THR A 318 9.90 -3.91 -6.74
CA THR A 318 10.17 -2.59 -6.15
C THR A 318 9.08 -1.56 -6.40
N GLN A 319 8.36 -1.64 -7.54
CA GLN A 319 7.25 -0.72 -7.83
C GLN A 319 6.00 -1.06 -7.02
N VAL A 320 5.73 -2.36 -6.80
CA VAL A 320 4.63 -2.82 -5.95
C VAL A 320 4.89 -2.44 -4.49
N GLU A 321 6.13 -2.61 -4.03
CA GLU A 321 6.56 -2.22 -2.69
C GLU A 321 6.47 -0.70 -2.50
N ASP A 322 6.96 0.09 -3.47
CA ASP A 322 6.87 1.55 -3.43
C ASP A 322 5.41 2.03 -3.39
N GLN A 323 4.51 1.41 -4.18
CA GLN A 323 3.07 1.71 -4.14
C GLN A 323 2.45 1.40 -2.76
N MET A 324 2.89 0.35 -2.08
CA MET A 324 2.46 0.05 -0.71
C MET A 324 3.01 1.09 0.27
N SER A 325 4.31 1.38 0.22
CA SER A 325 4.97 2.34 1.12
C SER A 325 4.46 3.78 0.97
N TYR A 326 3.96 4.14 -0.22
CA TYR A 326 3.35 5.44 -0.49
C TYR A 326 1.84 5.49 -0.20
N ASP A 327 1.24 4.40 0.31
CA ASP A 327 -0.21 4.25 0.51
C ASP A 327 -1.03 4.45 -0.78
N TYR A 328 -0.46 4.04 -1.93
CA TYR A 328 -1.06 4.20 -3.25
C TYR A 328 -1.59 2.89 -3.85
N MET A 329 -1.79 1.87 -3.02
CA MET A 329 -2.32 0.59 -3.50
C MET A 329 -3.80 0.70 -3.83
N LYS A 330 -4.11 0.60 -5.13
CA LYS A 330 -5.47 0.73 -5.68
C LYS A 330 -5.93 -0.56 -6.34
N ILE A 331 -7.24 -0.79 -6.29
CA ILE A 331 -7.93 -1.87 -6.98
C ILE A 331 -8.94 -1.30 -7.97
N ALA A 332 -9.25 -2.04 -9.03
CA ALA A 332 -10.40 -1.72 -9.89
C ALA A 332 -11.67 -1.67 -9.04
N ASP A 333 -12.42 -0.56 -9.11
CA ASP A 333 -13.63 -0.36 -8.30
C ASP A 333 -14.74 -1.33 -8.77
N PRO A 334 -15.16 -2.29 -7.93
CA PRO A 334 -16.21 -3.23 -8.30
C PRO A 334 -17.56 -2.56 -8.63
N LYS A 335 -17.77 -1.33 -8.16
CA LYS A 335 -19.01 -0.56 -8.37
C LYS A 335 -18.94 0.39 -9.57
N ASN A 336 -17.75 0.78 -9.99
CA ASN A 336 -17.54 1.77 -11.06
C ASN A 336 -16.49 1.25 -12.06
N PRO A 337 -16.90 0.52 -13.11
CA PRO A 337 -15.99 -0.01 -14.11
C PRO A 337 -15.14 1.10 -14.76
N GLY A 338 -13.82 0.87 -14.83
CA GLY A 338 -12.87 1.85 -15.37
C GLY A 338 -12.38 2.89 -14.35
N CYS A 339 -12.84 2.85 -13.10
CA CYS A 339 -12.31 3.63 -12.00
C CYS A 339 -11.52 2.74 -11.04
N TYR A 340 -10.60 3.36 -10.29
CA TYR A 340 -9.82 2.70 -9.26
C TYR A 340 -10.14 3.30 -7.88
N ILE A 341 -10.03 2.47 -6.85
CA ILE A 341 -10.21 2.87 -5.45
C ILE A 341 -9.04 2.39 -4.62
N GLU A 342 -8.55 3.23 -3.71
CA GLU A 342 -7.53 2.85 -2.74
C GLU A 342 -8.04 1.73 -1.83
N ILE A 343 -7.16 0.77 -1.54
CA ILE A 343 -7.53 -0.42 -0.78
C ILE A 343 -8.05 -0.05 0.61
N HIS A 344 -7.41 0.90 1.29
CA HIS A 344 -7.85 1.37 2.61
C HIS A 344 -9.25 1.98 2.56
N GLU A 345 -9.55 2.78 1.55
CA GLU A 345 -10.87 3.39 1.38
C GLU A 345 -11.93 2.34 1.02
N TYR A 346 -11.58 1.34 0.21
CA TYR A 346 -12.46 0.20 -0.06
C TYR A 346 -12.78 -0.58 1.23
N MET A 347 -11.76 -0.95 2.00
CA MET A 347 -11.94 -1.71 3.26
C MET A 347 -12.78 -0.93 4.27
N LYS A 348 -12.59 0.39 4.35
CA LYS A 348 -13.39 1.27 5.21
C LYS A 348 -14.84 1.39 4.77
N ARG A 349 -15.10 1.65 3.49
CA ARG A 349 -16.47 1.82 2.97
C ARG A 349 -17.27 0.53 3.04
N THR A 350 -16.66 -0.57 2.62
CA THR A 350 -17.31 -1.87 2.48
C THR A 350 -17.44 -2.57 3.81
N TYR A 351 -16.37 -2.61 4.62
CA TYR A 351 -16.31 -3.43 5.83
C TYR A 351 -16.19 -2.64 7.14
N GLY A 352 -16.01 -1.31 7.07
CA GLY A 352 -15.85 -0.47 8.25
C GLY A 352 -14.50 -0.67 8.96
N LEU A 353 -13.51 -1.20 8.25
CA LEU A 353 -12.15 -1.40 8.75
C LEU A 353 -11.32 -0.12 8.55
N LEU A 354 -10.63 0.29 9.59
CA LEU A 354 -9.77 1.45 9.62
C LEU A 354 -8.32 0.97 9.63
N GLU A 355 -7.51 1.60 8.79
CA GLU A 355 -6.07 1.36 8.75
C GLU A 355 -5.44 1.62 10.12
N CYS A 356 -4.48 0.76 10.49
CA CYS A 356 -3.94 0.75 11.83
C CYS A 356 -2.47 0.30 11.87
N GLY A 357 -1.61 1.09 11.23
CA GLY A 357 -0.18 0.85 11.10
C GLY A 357 0.24 0.66 9.65
N ASP A 358 1.54 0.52 9.43
CA ASP A 358 2.10 0.47 8.07
C ASP A 358 2.04 -0.94 7.48
N GLY A 359 1.87 -1.02 6.15
CA GLY A 359 1.94 -2.27 5.40
C GLY A 359 3.33 -2.91 5.43
N LYS A 360 3.39 -4.23 5.31
CA LYS A 360 4.63 -5.01 5.21
C LYS A 360 4.55 -6.00 4.06
N CYS A 361 5.68 -6.38 3.47
CA CYS A 361 5.73 -7.36 2.39
C CYS A 361 6.54 -8.59 2.77
N LEU A 362 6.06 -9.76 2.33
CA LEU A 362 6.83 -11.00 2.27
C LEU A 362 6.96 -11.37 0.79
N LEU A 363 8.20 -11.57 0.35
CA LEU A 363 8.53 -11.94 -1.02
C LEU A 363 9.06 -13.36 -1.04
N CYS A 364 8.39 -14.28 -1.74
CA CYS A 364 8.95 -15.59 -2.06
C CYS A 364 9.64 -15.52 -3.42
N MET A 365 10.97 -15.50 -3.46
CA MET A 365 11.73 -15.21 -4.67
C MET A 365 12.49 -16.43 -5.17
N SER A 366 12.66 -16.52 -6.50
CA SER A 366 13.47 -17.57 -7.13
C SER A 366 14.97 -17.35 -7.03
N ASN A 367 15.39 -16.09 -6.93
CA ASN A 367 16.78 -15.68 -6.79
C ASN A 367 16.83 -14.20 -6.40
N LYS A 368 17.98 -13.72 -5.95
CA LYS A 368 18.25 -12.28 -5.88
C LYS A 368 18.20 -11.67 -7.29
N PRO A 369 17.78 -10.40 -7.40
CA PRO A 369 17.95 -9.65 -8.62
C PRO A 369 19.39 -9.68 -9.13
N LYS A 370 19.58 -9.78 -10.45
CA LYS A 370 20.93 -9.73 -11.06
C LYS A 370 21.65 -8.43 -10.76
N ASN A 371 20.92 -7.32 -10.64
CA ASN A 371 21.48 -6.05 -10.23
C ASN A 371 21.41 -5.91 -8.71
N HIS A 372 22.56 -5.73 -8.08
CA HIS A 372 22.64 -5.54 -6.63
C HIS A 372 21.86 -4.30 -6.14
N ASN A 373 21.85 -3.22 -6.91
CA ASN A 373 21.07 -2.01 -6.57
C ASN A 373 19.56 -2.30 -6.56
N GLU A 374 19.07 -3.19 -7.43
CA GLU A 374 17.66 -3.59 -7.41
C GLU A 374 17.34 -4.31 -6.11
N PHE A 375 18.23 -5.17 -5.61
CA PHE A 375 18.03 -5.82 -4.32
C PHE A 375 18.07 -4.86 -3.13
N GLN A 376 18.94 -3.85 -3.16
CA GLN A 376 18.95 -2.77 -2.16
C GLN A 376 17.62 -2.02 -2.15
N ASN A 377 17.08 -1.71 -3.33
CA ASN A 377 15.81 -1.03 -3.49
C ASN A 377 14.62 -1.89 -3.03
N ILE A 378 14.65 -3.22 -3.30
CA ILE A 378 13.70 -4.17 -2.70
C ILE A 378 13.76 -4.09 -1.18
N MET A 379 14.94 -4.26 -0.58
CA MET A 379 15.05 -4.27 0.89
C MET A 379 14.67 -2.92 1.53
N ALA A 380 14.78 -1.81 0.80
CA ALA A 380 14.34 -0.49 1.25
C ALA A 380 12.86 -0.18 0.92
N ALA A 381 12.17 -1.06 0.19
CA ALA A 381 10.83 -0.83 -0.35
C ALA A 381 10.73 0.48 -1.17
N GLU A 382 11.76 0.78 -1.96
CA GLU A 382 11.84 1.94 -2.84
C GLU A 382 11.93 1.53 -4.32
N VAL A 383 11.45 2.36 -5.25
CA VAL A 383 11.47 2.06 -6.68
C VAL A 383 12.90 1.94 -7.27
N TYR A 384 13.20 0.87 -8.02
CA TYR A 384 14.52 0.68 -8.66
C TYR A 384 14.76 1.57 -9.91
N ASN A 385 13.73 1.80 -10.72
CA ASN A 385 13.86 2.55 -11.97
C ASN A 385 12.95 3.81 -12.00
N SER A 386 13.17 4.71 -11.03
CA SER A 386 12.36 5.91 -10.84
C SER A 386 12.24 6.77 -12.11
N MET A 387 11.05 7.30 -12.37
CA MET A 387 10.80 8.26 -13.45
C MET A 387 11.27 9.69 -13.12
N HIS A 388 11.63 9.96 -11.87
CA HIS A 388 11.98 11.30 -11.39
C HIS A 388 13.48 11.49 -11.20
N ILE A 389 14.17 10.52 -10.59
CA ILE A 389 15.57 10.66 -10.18
C ILE A 389 16.32 9.36 -10.45
N ASP A 390 17.47 9.44 -11.12
CA ASP A 390 18.44 8.35 -11.14
C ASP A 390 19.24 8.40 -9.83
N TYR A 391 19.00 7.45 -8.93
CA TYR A 391 19.64 7.38 -7.62
C TYR A 391 20.11 5.97 -7.29
N ARG A 392 20.98 5.89 -6.28
CA ARG A 392 21.45 4.63 -5.71
C ARG A 392 21.47 4.75 -4.19
N ILE A 393 20.97 3.72 -3.53
CA ILE A 393 20.98 3.67 -2.07
C ILE A 393 22.42 3.40 -1.60
N HIS A 394 22.97 4.33 -0.83
CA HIS A 394 24.32 4.22 -0.23
C HIS A 394 24.27 4.04 1.30
N SER A 395 23.10 3.66 1.83
CA SER A 395 22.90 3.45 3.27
C SER A 395 23.59 2.18 3.74
N LYS A 396 24.43 2.29 4.79
CA LYS A 396 25.06 1.12 5.43
C LYS A 396 24.04 0.15 6.02
N MET A 397 22.92 0.69 6.53
CA MET A 397 21.85 -0.12 7.10
C MET A 397 21.22 -1.03 6.03
N VAL A 398 20.96 -0.49 4.83
CA VAL A 398 20.41 -1.25 3.71
C VAL A 398 21.40 -2.29 3.19
N GLU A 399 22.70 -1.95 3.17
CA GLU A 399 23.76 -2.91 2.83
C GLU A 399 23.80 -4.09 3.81
N GLU A 400 23.66 -3.82 5.12
CA GLU A 400 23.56 -4.86 6.15
C GLU A 400 22.33 -5.75 5.94
N TRP A 401 21.18 -5.18 5.58
CA TRP A 401 19.96 -5.93 5.23
C TRP A 401 20.17 -6.85 4.02
N CYS A 402 20.93 -6.42 3.01
CA CYS A 402 21.18 -7.21 1.80
C CYS A 402 22.18 -8.35 1.99
N THR A 403 23.01 -8.29 3.04
CA THR A 403 24.15 -9.20 3.25
C THR A 403 23.95 -10.17 4.41
N THR A 404 23.10 -9.83 5.37
CA THR A 404 22.86 -10.67 6.55
C THR A 404 21.75 -11.68 6.29
N ASN A 405 22.12 -12.95 6.07
CA ASN A 405 21.16 -14.05 5.94
C ASN A 405 20.70 -14.52 7.34
N TYR A 406 19.39 -14.55 7.55
CA TYR A 406 18.72 -14.98 8.79
C TYR A 406 18.06 -16.37 8.69
N ALA A 407 18.30 -17.12 7.61
CA ALA A 407 17.73 -18.45 7.43
C ALA A 407 18.10 -19.41 8.57
N GLN A 408 17.11 -20.16 9.04
CA GLN A 408 17.30 -21.19 10.08
C GLN A 408 17.50 -22.59 9.49
N TYR A 409 17.14 -22.76 8.21
CA TYR A 409 17.23 -24.03 7.48
C TYR A 409 18.05 -23.84 6.19
N ASP A 410 18.46 -24.96 5.58
CA ASP A 410 19.43 -25.00 4.47
C ASP A 410 18.81 -24.96 3.07
N TYR A 411 17.48 -24.89 2.96
CA TYR A 411 16.76 -24.87 1.68
C TYR A 411 16.36 -23.45 1.21
N TYR A 412 16.67 -22.41 1.98
CA TYR A 412 16.36 -21.03 1.63
C TYR A 412 17.36 -20.03 2.23
N GLU A 413 17.35 -18.80 1.73
CA GLU A 413 17.95 -17.61 2.34
C GLU A 413 16.84 -16.64 2.76
N VAL A 414 17.02 -15.92 3.88
CA VAL A 414 16.08 -14.86 4.30
C VAL A 414 16.82 -13.60 4.64
N TYR A 415 16.37 -12.50 4.05
CA TYR A 415 16.83 -11.15 4.31
C TYR A 415 15.67 -10.32 4.85
N LEU A 416 15.98 -9.47 5.83
CA LEU A 416 14.97 -8.74 6.60
C LEU A 416 15.30 -7.26 6.62
N SER A 417 14.30 -6.42 6.37
CA SER A 417 14.31 -4.99 6.68
C SER A 417 13.14 -4.62 7.60
N ASP A 418 12.94 -3.33 7.82
CA ASP A 418 11.79 -2.81 8.56
C ASP A 418 10.44 -3.10 7.87
N THR A 419 10.45 -3.35 6.56
CA THR A 419 9.25 -3.46 5.73
C THR A 419 9.17 -4.78 4.98
N VAL A 420 10.33 -5.38 4.65
CA VAL A 420 10.43 -6.50 3.70
C VAL A 420 10.99 -7.75 4.36
N ILE A 421 10.34 -8.88 4.10
CA ILE A 421 10.88 -10.23 4.29
C ILE A 421 11.18 -10.81 2.91
N ALA A 422 12.44 -10.80 2.50
CA ALA A 422 12.86 -11.42 1.24
C ALA A 422 13.27 -12.87 1.49
N PHE A 423 12.36 -13.81 1.20
CA PHE A 423 12.51 -15.25 1.33
C PHE A 423 12.90 -15.86 -0.01
N ILE A 424 14.15 -16.29 -0.15
CA ILE A 424 14.73 -16.76 -1.42
C ILE A 424 14.90 -18.27 -1.37
N LEU A 425 14.15 -18.98 -2.20
CA LEU A 425 14.23 -20.44 -2.30
C LEU A 425 15.48 -20.86 -3.07
N ASN A 426 16.21 -21.85 -2.55
CA ASN A 426 17.33 -22.46 -3.30
C ASN A 426 16.83 -23.18 -4.55
N ASP A 427 15.69 -23.87 -4.42
CA ASP A 427 14.98 -24.53 -5.51
C ASP A 427 13.58 -23.93 -5.64
N PHE A 428 13.43 -22.96 -6.54
CA PHE A 428 12.12 -22.34 -6.80
C PHE A 428 11.21 -23.30 -7.55
N LEU A 429 10.13 -23.73 -6.89
CA LEU A 429 9.17 -24.68 -7.44
C LEU A 429 8.24 -23.97 -8.44
N GLU A 430 7.98 -24.58 -9.60
CA GLU A 430 7.09 -23.97 -10.62
C GLU A 430 5.63 -23.93 -10.16
N ASP A 431 5.19 -24.93 -9.39
CA ASP A 431 3.83 -24.97 -8.83
C ASP A 431 3.69 -24.02 -7.63
N ILE A 432 2.68 -23.15 -7.67
CA ILE A 432 2.36 -22.21 -6.60
C ILE A 432 1.91 -22.95 -5.32
N PHE A 433 1.25 -24.09 -5.43
CA PHE A 433 0.76 -24.82 -4.25
C PHE A 433 1.92 -25.32 -3.39
N ASP A 434 2.98 -25.83 -4.01
CA ASP A 434 4.18 -26.25 -3.30
C ASP A 434 4.93 -25.05 -2.68
N ARG A 435 4.98 -23.91 -3.38
CA ARG A 435 5.58 -22.69 -2.84
C ARG A 435 4.80 -22.19 -1.62
N ILE A 436 3.47 -22.14 -1.68
CA ILE A 436 2.60 -21.78 -0.56
C ILE A 436 2.83 -22.70 0.63
N ALA A 437 2.95 -24.01 0.43
CA ALA A 437 3.20 -24.96 1.52
C ALA A 437 4.51 -24.64 2.29
N ILE A 438 5.52 -24.13 1.60
CA ILE A 438 6.80 -23.73 2.21
C ILE A 438 6.71 -22.34 2.85
N THR A 439 6.05 -21.38 2.17
CA THR A 439 6.00 -19.97 2.61
C THR A 439 4.96 -19.71 3.69
N ALA A 440 3.97 -20.59 3.86
CA ALA A 440 2.88 -20.45 4.83
C ALA A 440 3.38 -20.20 6.25
N THR A 441 4.47 -20.86 6.67
CA THR A 441 5.07 -20.63 8.00
C THR A 441 5.53 -19.19 8.18
N TYR A 442 6.21 -18.61 7.18
CA TYR A 442 6.66 -17.22 7.22
C TYR A 442 5.50 -16.23 7.10
N ALA A 443 4.52 -16.51 6.23
CA ALA A 443 3.31 -15.70 6.13
C ALA A 443 2.56 -15.66 7.47
N PHE A 444 2.42 -16.81 8.13
CA PHE A 444 1.81 -16.92 9.44
C PHE A 444 2.57 -16.16 10.54
N ILE A 445 3.90 -16.33 10.61
CA ILE A 445 4.73 -15.58 11.57
C ILE A 445 4.59 -14.08 11.33
N ALA A 446 4.61 -13.64 10.07
CA ALA A 446 4.41 -12.25 9.70
C ALA A 446 3.03 -11.75 10.14
N GLU A 447 1.94 -12.50 9.92
CA GLU A 447 0.59 -12.12 10.38
C GLU A 447 0.52 -11.93 11.91
N LEU A 448 1.12 -12.83 12.69
CA LEU A 448 1.16 -12.69 14.15
C LEU A 448 1.94 -11.45 14.61
N ILE A 449 3.04 -11.14 13.93
CA ILE A 449 3.84 -9.94 14.21
C ILE A 449 3.08 -8.68 13.78
N MET A 450 2.32 -8.76 12.69
CA MET A 450 1.44 -7.67 12.25
C MET A 450 0.33 -7.36 13.26
N PHE A 451 -0.16 -8.35 14.02
CA PHE A 451 -1.07 -8.08 15.14
C PHE A 451 -0.39 -7.31 16.28
N GLN A 452 0.91 -7.48 16.51
CA GLN A 452 1.65 -6.64 17.47
C GLN A 452 1.73 -5.19 16.96
N ASN A 453 2.06 -4.99 15.68
CA ASN A 453 2.08 -3.66 15.05
C ASN A 453 0.71 -2.98 15.13
N THR A 454 -0.34 -3.73 14.81
CA THR A 454 -1.73 -3.26 14.91
C THR A 454 -2.09 -2.87 16.34
N ALA A 455 -1.70 -3.67 17.33
CA ALA A 455 -1.97 -3.39 18.74
C ALA A 455 -1.33 -2.07 19.20
N LEU A 456 -0.07 -1.84 18.82
CA LEU A 456 0.68 -0.64 19.13
C LEU A 456 0.09 0.59 18.43
N ALA A 457 -0.16 0.49 17.13
CA ALA A 457 -0.75 1.56 16.34
C ALA A 457 -2.15 1.94 16.85
N LYS A 458 -3.00 0.95 17.12
CA LYS A 458 -4.35 1.15 17.68
C LYS A 458 -4.29 1.89 19.00
N THR A 459 -3.35 1.50 19.85
CA THR A 459 -3.21 2.12 21.16
C THR A 459 -2.66 3.53 21.05
N ASN A 460 -1.61 3.76 20.24
CA ASN A 460 -1.08 5.08 19.96
C ASN A 460 -2.15 6.03 19.40
N ILE A 461 -2.96 5.60 18.42
CA ILE A 461 -4.08 6.40 17.89
C ILE A 461 -5.07 6.78 18.99
N LYS A 462 -5.44 5.84 19.87
CA LYS A 462 -6.33 6.14 21.00
C LYS A 462 -5.71 7.14 21.97
N ILE A 463 -4.44 6.95 22.34
CA ILE A 463 -3.70 7.86 23.23
C ILE A 463 -3.63 9.26 22.61
N SER A 464 -3.21 9.38 21.36
CA SER A 464 -3.14 10.67 20.65
C SER A 464 -4.50 11.36 20.56
N ASN A 465 -5.59 10.62 20.30
CA ASN A 465 -6.95 11.18 20.29
C ASN A 465 -7.40 11.66 21.67
N VAL A 466 -7.04 10.93 22.73
CA VAL A 466 -7.30 11.31 24.12
C VAL A 466 -6.51 12.57 24.50
N LEU A 467 -5.25 12.69 24.05
CA LEU A 467 -4.41 13.87 24.28
C LEU A 467 -4.89 15.09 23.49
N ALA A 468 -5.35 14.90 22.26
CA ALA A 468 -5.85 15.98 21.39
C ALA A 468 -7.20 16.54 21.84
N ASN A 469 -8.06 15.70 22.41
CA ASN A 469 -9.31 16.11 23.00
C ASN A 469 -9.05 16.64 24.41
N ASP A 470 -8.78 17.95 24.54
CA ASP A 470 -8.50 18.74 25.75
C ASP A 470 -9.55 18.61 26.91
N ASN A 471 -10.57 17.77 26.74
CA ASN A 471 -11.64 17.52 27.70
C ASN A 471 -11.29 16.37 28.67
N ASP A 472 -11.87 16.41 29.86
CA ASP A 472 -11.66 15.51 31.01
C ASP A 472 -11.39 14.03 30.64
N ILE A 473 -10.11 13.64 30.65
CA ILE A 473 -9.66 12.25 30.60
C ILE A 473 -9.97 11.61 31.95
N SER A 474 -10.83 10.60 31.97
CA SER A 474 -11.20 9.86 33.17
C SER A 474 -10.20 8.73 33.47
N HIS A 475 -10.06 8.34 34.74
CA HIS A 475 -9.32 7.13 35.11
C HIS A 475 -9.91 5.86 34.45
N GLU A 476 -11.23 5.86 34.19
CA GLU A 476 -11.93 4.74 33.56
C GLU A 476 -11.50 4.55 32.10
N GLU A 477 -11.31 5.63 31.34
CA GLU A 477 -10.80 5.58 29.97
C GLU A 477 -9.38 5.01 29.91
N ILE A 478 -8.51 5.38 30.85
CA ILE A 478 -7.15 4.83 30.95
C ILE A 478 -7.20 3.34 31.30
N LEU A 479 -8.01 2.92 32.27
CA LEU A 479 -8.17 1.51 32.60
C LEU A 479 -8.68 0.68 31.41
N ASN A 480 -9.56 1.26 30.59
CA ASN A 480 -10.01 0.61 29.35
C ASN A 480 -8.88 0.47 28.32
N LEU A 481 -7.97 1.45 28.21
CA LEU A 481 -6.77 1.33 27.36
C LEU A 481 -5.88 0.18 27.82
N TYR A 482 -5.61 0.08 29.13
CA TYR A 482 -4.84 -1.01 29.72
C TYR A 482 -5.49 -2.37 29.48
N HIS A 483 -6.80 -2.46 29.66
CA HIS A 483 -7.53 -3.70 29.43
C HIS A 483 -7.48 -4.13 27.96
N ASP A 484 -7.65 -3.20 27.02
CA ASP A 484 -7.57 -3.49 25.59
C ASP A 484 -6.16 -3.91 25.15
N PHE A 485 -5.11 -3.26 25.67
CA PHE A 485 -3.72 -3.68 25.41
C PHE A 485 -3.41 -5.03 26.07
N GLY A 486 -3.93 -5.28 27.27
CA GLY A 486 -3.79 -6.55 27.99
C GLY A 486 -4.26 -7.76 27.20
N LYS A 487 -5.31 -7.60 26.37
CA LYS A 487 -5.78 -8.65 25.44
C LYS A 487 -4.80 -9.00 24.33
N THR A 488 -3.81 -8.15 24.09
CA THR A 488 -2.78 -8.34 23.05
C THR A 488 -1.54 -9.04 23.59
N VAL A 489 -1.40 -9.19 24.92
CA VAL A 489 -0.23 -9.81 25.62
C VAL A 489 0.14 -11.15 24.98
N HIS A 490 -0.85 -11.93 24.59
CA HIS A 490 -0.64 -13.19 23.94
C HIS A 490 0.27 -13.06 22.70
N PHE A 491 0.13 -12.06 21.84
CA PHE A 491 0.99 -11.91 20.64
C PHE A 491 2.47 -11.68 20.94
N TRP A 492 2.80 -11.20 22.13
CA TRP A 492 4.16 -10.83 22.53
C TRP A 492 4.95 -12.01 23.11
N GLU A 493 4.29 -13.12 23.41
CA GLU A 493 4.94 -14.28 24.00
C GLU A 493 5.61 -15.13 22.92
N ILE A 494 6.94 -15.04 22.81
CA ILE A 494 7.73 -15.89 21.90
C ILE A 494 7.47 -17.39 22.11
N LYS A 495 7.08 -17.78 23.33
CA LYS A 495 6.73 -19.16 23.67
C LYS A 495 5.42 -19.64 23.05
N ASN A 496 4.70 -18.82 22.29
CA ASN A 496 3.55 -19.27 21.52
C ASN A 496 3.93 -20.25 20.43
N TYR A 497 5.11 -20.08 19.84
CA TYR A 497 5.64 -21.02 18.87
C TYR A 497 6.17 -22.26 19.60
N LYS A 498 5.80 -23.45 19.13
CA LYS A 498 6.19 -24.72 19.77
C LYS A 498 7.67 -25.05 19.56
N TYR A 499 8.22 -24.72 18.39
CA TYR A 499 9.56 -25.11 17.97
C TYR A 499 10.57 -23.97 18.07
N THR A 500 11.81 -24.29 18.45
CA THR A 500 12.89 -23.31 18.62
C THR A 500 13.25 -22.59 17.32
N GLY A 501 13.19 -23.27 16.17
CA GLY A 501 13.46 -22.67 14.85
C GLY A 501 12.47 -21.54 14.56
N THR A 502 11.18 -21.85 14.62
CA THR A 502 10.07 -20.89 14.46
C THR A 502 10.15 -19.72 15.45
N GLN A 503 10.55 -19.99 16.71
CA GLN A 503 10.81 -18.94 17.70
C GLN A 503 11.94 -17.99 17.28
N ALA A 504 13.03 -18.53 16.71
CA ALA A 504 14.15 -17.74 16.24
C ALA A 504 13.77 -16.90 15.01
N GLU A 505 13.05 -17.48 14.04
CA GLU A 505 12.51 -16.77 12.88
C GLU A 505 11.62 -15.60 13.31
N ALA A 506 10.66 -15.86 14.20
CA ALA A 506 9.76 -14.83 14.73
C ALA A 506 10.51 -13.72 15.48
N ALA A 507 11.54 -14.05 16.26
CA ALA A 507 12.36 -13.06 16.95
C ALA A 507 13.13 -12.15 15.97
N CYS A 508 13.70 -12.74 14.92
CA CYS A 508 14.40 -11.99 13.87
C CYS A 508 13.46 -11.02 13.16
N ILE A 509 12.27 -11.48 12.75
CA ILE A 509 11.27 -10.63 12.07
C ILE A 509 10.75 -9.54 13.01
N THR A 510 10.42 -9.88 14.28
CA THR A 510 9.95 -8.91 15.28
C THR A 510 10.96 -7.79 15.50
N LYS A 511 12.25 -8.14 15.53
CA LYS A 511 13.32 -7.15 15.65
C LYS A 511 13.45 -6.31 14.38
N ALA A 512 13.40 -6.94 13.20
CA ALA A 512 13.57 -6.26 11.92
C ALA A 512 12.46 -5.22 11.69
N PHE A 513 11.20 -5.59 11.93
CA PHE A 513 10.04 -4.70 11.79
C PHE A 513 9.97 -3.57 12.84
N GLY A 514 10.94 -3.47 13.76
CA GLY A 514 11.02 -2.38 14.73
C GLY A 514 9.99 -2.47 15.86
N ASN A 515 9.35 -3.62 16.08
CA ASN A 515 8.28 -3.78 17.07
C ASN A 515 8.74 -3.44 18.50
N GLU A 516 10.01 -3.68 18.83
CA GLU A 516 10.57 -3.30 20.14
C GLU A 516 10.65 -1.77 20.31
N GLU A 517 10.98 -1.03 19.25
CA GLU A 517 10.99 0.44 19.27
C GLU A 517 9.56 0.98 19.39
N LEU A 518 8.61 0.41 18.63
CA LEU A 518 7.19 0.77 18.73
C LEU A 518 6.63 0.51 20.14
N LYS A 519 7.05 -0.59 20.77
CA LYS A 519 6.68 -0.93 22.15
C LYS A 519 7.28 0.05 23.17
N GLN A 520 8.51 0.50 22.95
CA GLN A 520 9.14 1.52 23.78
C GLN A 520 8.39 2.86 23.67
N ILE A 521 8.06 3.30 22.46
CA ILE A 521 7.24 4.51 22.20
C ILE A 521 5.89 4.41 22.93
N TYR A 522 5.26 3.24 22.90
CA TYR A 522 4.02 3.00 23.63
C TYR A 522 4.18 3.23 25.15
N TYR A 523 5.22 2.66 25.78
CA TYR A 523 5.44 2.86 27.21
C TYR A 523 5.69 4.33 27.56
N GLU A 524 6.42 5.06 26.71
CA GLU A 524 6.63 6.51 26.89
C GLU A 524 5.33 7.31 26.81
N HIS A 525 4.46 7.01 25.83
CA HIS A 525 3.15 7.64 25.72
C HIS A 525 2.22 7.31 26.90
N GLN A 526 2.31 6.08 27.41
CA GLN A 526 1.54 5.63 28.57
C GLN A 526 1.98 6.38 29.85
N GLU A 527 3.28 6.47 30.12
CA GLU A 527 3.81 7.24 31.26
C GLU A 527 3.37 8.71 31.21
N PHE A 528 3.34 9.30 30.02
CA PHE A 528 2.85 10.67 29.83
C PHE A 528 1.35 10.82 30.16
N LEU A 529 0.52 9.86 29.76
CA LEU A 529 -0.91 9.85 30.09
C LEU A 529 -1.16 9.70 31.59
N ASP A 530 -0.48 8.77 32.24
CA ASP A 530 -0.57 8.57 33.69
C ASP A 530 -0.21 9.88 34.42
N HIS A 531 0.87 10.55 33.99
CA HIS A 531 1.26 11.84 34.55
C HIS A 531 0.19 12.93 34.38
N ILE A 532 -0.43 13.03 33.20
CA ILE A 532 -1.53 13.99 32.96
C ILE A 532 -2.71 13.73 33.90
N VAL A 533 -3.06 12.46 34.09
CA VAL A 533 -4.19 12.07 34.92
C VAL A 533 -3.90 12.28 36.41
N GLU A 534 -2.69 12.00 36.87
CA GLU A 534 -2.25 12.35 38.23
C GLU A 534 -2.33 13.86 38.48
N LEU A 535 -1.83 14.68 37.54
CA LEU A 535 -1.92 16.14 37.63
C LEU A 535 -3.37 16.62 37.70
N LYS A 536 -4.27 16.03 36.91
CA LYS A 536 -5.71 16.37 36.94
C LYS A 536 -6.38 15.89 38.23
N ALA A 537 -6.09 14.70 38.72
CA ALA A 537 -6.59 14.18 39.99
C ALA A 537 -6.17 15.09 41.15
N ALA A 538 -4.90 15.51 41.19
CA ALA A 538 -4.40 16.47 42.18
C ALA A 538 -5.13 17.83 42.10
N GLN A 539 -5.45 18.32 40.91
CA GLN A 539 -6.25 19.55 40.75
C GLN A 539 -7.69 19.39 41.26
N ILE A 540 -8.33 18.23 41.01
CA ILE A 540 -9.68 17.92 41.49
C ILE A 540 -9.68 17.78 43.02
N GLU A 541 -8.70 17.09 43.60
CA GLU A 541 -8.55 16.96 45.04
C GLU A 541 -8.31 18.31 45.71
N SER A 542 -7.45 19.16 45.14
CA SER A 542 -7.26 20.54 45.61
C SER A 542 -8.57 21.33 45.56
N ARG A 543 -9.40 21.16 44.52
CA ARG A 543 -10.71 21.79 44.41
C ARG A 543 -11.67 21.28 45.49
N ASN A 544 -11.70 19.98 45.74
CA ASN A 544 -12.57 19.34 46.73
C ASN A 544 -12.15 19.70 48.16
N GLY A 545 -10.85 19.68 48.47
CA GLY A 545 -10.32 20.12 49.76
C GLY A 545 -10.65 21.59 50.06
N ASN A 546 -10.61 22.45 49.05
CA ASN A 546 -11.05 23.84 49.20
C ASN A 546 -12.55 23.96 49.51
N VAL A 547 -13.40 23.11 48.93
CA VAL A 547 -14.85 23.07 49.24
C VAL A 547 -15.08 22.57 50.67
N ILE A 548 -14.38 21.50 51.08
CA ILE A 548 -14.46 20.95 52.44
C ILE A 548 -14.04 22.00 53.47
N ASN A 549 -12.94 22.74 53.22
CA ASN A 549 -12.48 23.81 54.11
C ASN A 549 -13.49 24.97 54.23
N VAL A 550 -14.18 25.33 53.14
CA VAL A 550 -15.26 26.34 53.18
C VAL A 550 -16.44 25.84 54.02
N VAL A 551 -16.87 24.59 53.82
CA VAL A 551 -17.95 23.98 54.60
C VAL A 551 -17.58 23.86 56.08
N ALA A 552 -16.36 23.45 56.40
CA ALA A 552 -15.85 23.36 57.77
C ALA A 552 -15.79 24.73 58.45
N THR A 553 -15.44 25.79 57.71
CA THR A 553 -15.45 27.18 58.22
C THR A 553 -16.87 27.62 58.59
N PHE A 554 -17.86 27.31 57.75
CA PHE A 554 -19.26 27.62 58.07
C PHE A 554 -19.76 26.84 59.28
N LEU A 555 -19.42 25.55 59.39
CA LEU A 555 -19.76 24.73 60.56
C LEU A 555 -19.13 25.27 61.85
N ALA A 556 -17.88 25.71 61.82
CA ALA A 556 -17.20 26.31 62.97
C ALA A 556 -17.86 27.62 63.42
N ILE A 557 -18.33 28.46 62.48
CA ILE A 557 -19.05 29.70 62.79
C ILE A 557 -20.38 29.41 63.48
N ILE A 558 -21.11 28.39 63.02
CA ILE A 558 -22.38 27.95 63.64
C ILE A 558 -22.14 27.42 65.06
N GLN A 559 -21.05 26.69 65.30
CA GLN A 559 -20.73 26.17 66.63
C GLN A 559 -20.43 27.25 67.68
N ILE A 560 -20.02 28.46 67.25
CA ILE A 560 -19.73 29.60 68.15
C ILE A 560 -20.99 30.46 68.38
N GLN A 561 -22.15 30.10 67.78
CA GLN A 561 -23.39 30.88 67.86
C GLN A 561 -23.79 31.23 69.29
N SER A 562 -23.81 30.27 70.22
CA SER A 562 -24.21 30.51 71.61
C SER A 562 -23.34 31.56 72.30
N PHE A 563 -22.02 31.54 72.06
CA PHE A 563 -21.07 32.50 72.62
C PHE A 563 -21.26 33.94 72.11
N ILE A 564 -21.90 34.13 70.96
CA ILE A 564 -22.16 35.45 70.38
C ILE A 564 -23.58 35.90 70.71
N VAL A 565 -24.56 35.00 70.57
CA VAL A 565 -25.98 35.29 70.83
C VAL A 565 -26.24 35.62 72.29
N GLU A 566 -25.61 34.91 73.25
CA GLU A 566 -25.80 35.18 74.68
C GLU A 566 -25.40 36.61 75.11
N PRO A 567 -24.21 37.14 74.77
CA PRO A 567 -23.87 38.53 75.05
C PRO A 567 -24.72 39.54 74.27
N LEU A 568 -25.10 39.24 73.02
CA LEU A 568 -26.00 40.10 72.22
C LEU A 568 -27.40 40.18 72.84
N ALA A 569 -27.93 39.06 73.31
CA ALA A 569 -29.19 38.95 74.03
C ALA A 569 -29.16 39.79 75.32
N ALA A 570 -28.06 39.72 76.08
CA ALA A 570 -27.86 40.52 77.27
C ALA A 570 -27.79 42.03 76.96
N PHE A 571 -27.11 42.40 75.86
CA PHE A 571 -27.04 43.78 75.40
C PHE A 571 -28.39 44.33 74.93
N TYR A 572 -29.14 43.56 74.14
CA TYR A 572 -30.48 43.95 73.65
C TYR A 572 -31.47 44.12 74.80
N LYS A 573 -31.41 43.23 75.80
CA LYS A 573 -32.19 43.35 77.03
C LYS A 573 -31.91 44.66 77.78
N ASN A 574 -30.64 45.09 77.84
CA ASN A 574 -30.25 46.35 78.49
C ASN A 574 -30.71 47.60 77.70
N MET A 575 -30.96 47.47 76.40
CA MET A 575 -31.48 48.54 75.54
C MET A 575 -33.01 48.53 75.39
N GLY A 576 -33.71 47.58 76.03
CA GLY A 576 -35.17 47.44 75.94
C GLY A 576 -35.67 46.80 74.64
N ILE A 577 -34.81 46.11 73.90
CA ILE A 577 -35.14 45.38 72.65
C ILE A 577 -35.46 43.93 73.02
N GLU A 578 -36.47 43.33 72.37
CA GLU A 578 -36.80 41.92 72.62
C GLU A 578 -35.63 40.99 72.26
N VAL A 579 -35.33 40.06 73.17
CA VAL A 579 -34.17 39.16 73.08
C VAL A 579 -34.25 38.22 71.86
N ILE A 580 -35.45 37.96 71.36
CA ILE A 580 -35.72 37.15 70.15
C ILE A 580 -35.00 37.75 68.92
N TYR A 581 -34.78 39.07 68.90
CA TYR A 581 -34.05 39.73 67.81
C TYR A 581 -32.54 39.44 67.82
N ALA A 582 -31.94 38.95 68.91
CA ALA A 582 -30.52 38.61 68.95
C ALA A 582 -30.18 37.42 68.03
N ASP A 583 -31.02 36.38 68.03
CA ASP A 583 -30.92 35.24 67.12
C ASP A 583 -31.15 35.66 65.66
N GLN A 584 -32.14 36.53 65.42
CA GLN A 584 -32.40 37.05 64.07
C GLN A 584 -31.26 37.92 63.56
N THR A 585 -30.65 38.75 64.42
CA THR A 585 -29.46 39.54 64.07
C THR A 585 -28.26 38.64 63.75
N PHE A 586 -28.00 37.59 64.55
CA PHE A 586 -26.92 36.65 64.27
C PHE A 586 -27.15 35.91 62.95
N ASN A 587 -28.37 35.41 62.72
CA ASN A 587 -28.73 34.73 61.46
C ASN A 587 -28.61 35.68 60.25
N THR A 588 -29.01 36.94 60.39
CA THR A 588 -28.88 37.95 59.33
C THR A 588 -27.40 38.28 59.07
N LEU A 589 -26.58 38.42 60.12
CA LEU A 589 -25.13 38.60 60.01
C LEU A 589 -24.46 37.40 59.34
N LEU A 590 -24.89 36.19 59.67
CA LEU A 590 -24.38 34.96 59.07
C LEU A 590 -24.74 34.92 57.58
N VAL A 591 -26.00 35.17 57.21
CA VAL A 591 -26.44 35.17 55.80
C VAL A 591 -25.75 36.28 54.99
N CYS A 592 -25.76 37.53 55.48
CA CYS A 592 -25.11 38.66 54.80
C CYS A 592 -23.58 38.50 54.75
N GLY A 593 -22.97 38.01 55.84
CA GLY A 593 -21.54 37.70 55.92
C GLY A 593 -21.13 36.58 54.95
N SER A 594 -21.94 35.52 54.86
CA SER A 594 -21.75 34.42 53.91
C SER A 594 -21.83 34.91 52.47
N LEU A 595 -22.84 35.73 52.15
CA LEU A 595 -23.01 36.32 50.82
C LEU A 595 -21.83 37.23 50.47
N THR A 596 -21.36 38.05 51.41
CA THR A 596 -20.21 38.94 51.21
C THR A 596 -18.92 38.14 51.01
N PHE A 597 -18.70 37.09 51.79
CA PHE A 597 -17.56 36.20 51.67
C PHE A 597 -17.55 35.47 50.31
N LEU A 598 -18.69 34.94 49.87
CA LEU A 598 -18.84 34.32 48.55
C LEU A 598 -18.58 35.31 47.42
N LEU A 599 -19.02 36.56 47.57
CA LEU A 599 -18.82 37.63 46.60
C LEU A 599 -17.34 38.06 46.51
N VAL A 600 -16.67 38.21 47.65
CA VAL A 600 -15.22 38.49 47.72
C VAL A 600 -14.42 37.32 47.16
N TRP A 601 -14.75 36.08 47.53
CA TRP A 601 -14.13 34.88 47.00
C TRP A 601 -14.29 34.79 45.47
N TYR A 602 -15.49 35.08 44.96
CA TYR A 602 -15.76 35.14 43.53
C TYR A 602 -14.91 36.20 42.82
N ILE A 603 -14.82 37.42 43.37
CA ILE A 603 -13.99 38.52 42.84
C ILE A 603 -12.51 38.12 42.81
N LEU A 604 -11.99 37.57 43.92
CA LEU A 604 -10.59 37.13 44.02
C LEU A 604 -10.28 35.99 43.04
N ARG A 605 -11.20 35.03 42.87
CA ARG A 605 -11.08 33.95 41.90
C ARG A 605 -11.08 34.48 40.46
N ARG A 606 -11.92 35.46 40.14
CA ARG A 606 -11.95 36.14 38.83
C ARG A 606 -10.65 36.89 38.56
N LYS A 607 -10.08 37.56 39.56
CA LYS A 607 -8.79 38.26 39.47
C LYS A 607 -7.63 37.28 39.25
N LYS A 608 -7.61 36.15 39.97
CA LYS A 608 -6.59 35.09 39.81
C LYS A 608 -6.64 34.45 38.41
N LYS A 609 -7.84 34.15 37.88
CA LYS A 609 -8.02 33.70 36.48
C LYS A 609 -7.53 34.71 35.45
N ARG A 610 -7.80 36.02 35.64
CA ARG A 610 -7.31 37.08 34.74
C ARG A 610 -5.79 37.22 34.76
N ILE A 611 -5.16 37.12 35.93
CA ILE A 611 -3.69 37.18 36.07
C ILE A 611 -3.04 35.94 35.42
N HIS A 612 -3.62 34.75 35.61
CA HIS A 612 -3.12 33.52 35.00
C HIS A 612 -3.22 33.56 33.45
N LYS A 613 -4.36 33.98 32.89
CA LYS A 613 -4.50 34.22 31.43
C LYS A 613 -3.49 35.23 30.87
N ARG A 614 -3.18 36.29 31.64
CA ARG A 614 -2.25 37.36 31.23
C ARG A 614 -0.77 36.94 31.31
N ASN A 615 -0.45 35.92 32.11
CA ASN A 615 0.88 35.33 32.18
C ASN A 615 1.08 34.25 31.10
N ILE A 616 0.03 33.55 30.68
CA ILE A 616 0.07 32.60 29.55
C ILE A 616 0.17 33.35 28.21
N SER A 617 -0.43 34.54 28.04
CA SER A 617 -0.30 35.33 26.80
C SER A 617 1.02 36.12 26.67
N LYS A 618 1.97 35.93 27.59
CA LYS A 618 3.28 36.60 27.64
C LYS A 618 4.46 35.63 27.56
N ARG A 619 4.17 34.33 27.57
CA ARG A 619 5.06 33.26 27.11
C ARG A 619 4.58 32.85 25.73
#